data_AF-A0A2U3QD92-F1
#
_entry.id   AF-A0A2U3QD92-F1
#
_cell.length_a   1.000
_cell.length_b   1.000
_cell.length_c   1.000
_cell.angle_alpha   90.00
_cell.angle_beta   90.00
_cell.angle_gamma   90.00
#
_symmetry.space_group_name_H-M   'P 1'
#
loop_
_entity.id
_entity.type
_entity.pdbx_description
1 polymer ?
#
loop_
_entity_poly.entity_id
_entity_poly.type
_entity_poly.pdbx_seq_one_letter_code
_entity_poly.pdbx_strand_id
1 'polypeptide(L)' 'MFRAEDNEFLAESGPGTAMGELLRRFWIPVLLSGELPEPDGEPKKIVLGRPRIAAAE' A
#
# COMPACT_ATOMS: atom_id res chain seq x y z
N MET A 1 -9.80 12.32 -21.23
CA MET A 1 -10.02 11.99 -19.80
C MET A 1 -10.47 10.54 -19.75
N PHE A 2 -9.92 9.71 -18.86
CA PHE A 2 -10.36 8.32 -18.68
C PHE A 2 -11.82 8.27 -18.21
N ARG A 3 -12.51 7.16 -18.48
CA ARG A 3 -13.85 6.94 -17.93
C ARG A 3 -13.76 6.72 -16.42
N ALA A 4 -14.86 7.00 -15.72
CA ALA A 4 -14.89 6.84 -14.26
C ALA A 4 -14.61 5.39 -13.86
N GLU A 5 -15.15 4.44 -14.63
CA GLU A 5 -15.00 3.00 -14.40
C GLU A 5 -13.54 2.55 -14.59
N ASP A 6 -12.83 3.11 -15.58
CA ASP A 6 -11.41 2.81 -15.82
C ASP A 6 -10.56 3.31 -14.64
N ASN A 7 -10.88 4.49 -14.10
CA ASN A 7 -10.18 5.03 -12.95
C ASN A 7 -10.40 4.19 -11.69
N GLU A 8 -11.64 3.79 -11.41
CA GLU A 8 -11.95 2.92 -10.27
C GLU A 8 -11.20 1.60 -10.37
N PHE A 9 -11.20 0.99 -11.56
CA PHE A 9 -10.48 -0.26 -11.80
C PHE A 9 -8.97 -0.12 -11.57
N LEU A 10 -8.33 0.96 -12.05
CA LEU A 10 -6.88 1.14 -11.99
C LEU A 10 -6.37 1.69 -10.65
N ALA A 11 -7.18 2.46 -9.91
CA ALA A 11 -6.74 3.17 -8.71
C ALA A 11 -7.04 2.44 -7.39
N GLU A 12 -8.08 1.60 -7.35
CA GLU A 12 -8.46 0.90 -6.12
C GLU A 12 -7.57 -0.32 -5.87
N SER A 13 -6.77 -0.26 -4.79
CA SER A 13 -5.78 -1.29 -4.41
C SER A 13 -6.12 -2.00 -3.09
N GLY A 14 -7.37 -1.84 -2.61
CA GLY A 14 -7.86 -2.49 -1.41
C GLY A 14 -7.88 -4.03 -1.48
N PRO A 15 -8.17 -4.72 -0.37
CA PRO A 15 -8.40 -6.16 -0.39
C PRO A 15 -9.53 -6.54 -1.37
N GLY A 16 -9.31 -7.55 -2.22
CA GLY A 16 -10.31 -8.04 -3.17
C GLY A 16 -10.50 -7.21 -4.44
N THR A 17 -9.77 -6.11 -4.64
CA THR A 17 -9.80 -5.34 -5.90
C THR A 17 -8.80 -5.93 -6.90
N ALA A 18 -9.04 -5.71 -8.20
CA ALA A 18 -8.15 -6.22 -9.25
C ALA A 18 -6.69 -5.77 -9.04
N MET A 19 -6.48 -4.48 -8.76
CA MET A 19 -5.14 -3.94 -8.52
C MET A 19 -4.58 -4.34 -7.15
N GLY A 20 -5.42 -4.54 -6.15
CA GLY A 20 -5.01 -5.07 -4.85
C GLY A 20 -4.49 -6.51 -4.96
N GLU A 21 -5.19 -7.37 -5.70
CA GLU A 21 -4.75 -8.75 -5.97
C GLU A 21 -3.50 -8.79 -6.85
N LEU A 22 -3.36 -7.82 -7.77
CA LEU A 22 -2.15 -7.68 -8.58
C LEU A 22 -0.93 -7.35 -7.71
N LEU A 23 -1.02 -6.33 -6.85
CA LEU A 23 0.09 -5.87 -6.02
C LEU A 23 0.63 -6.96 -5.09
N ARG A 24 -0.24 -7.83 -4.55
CA ARG A 24 0.15 -8.94 -3.66
C ARG A 24 0.99 -10.04 -4.34
N ARG A 25 1.08 -10.03 -5.68
CA ARG A 25 1.91 -10.97 -6.44
C ARG A 25 3.37 -10.51 -6.54
N PHE A 26 3.67 -9.29 -6.15
CA PHE A 26 5.01 -8.70 -6.27
C PHE A 26 5.61 -8.44 -4.90
N TRP A 27 6.94 -8.49 -4.85
CA TRP A 27 7.70 -8.03 -3.69
C TRP A 27 7.79 -6.51 -3.73
N ILE A 28 7.42 -5.86 -2.62
CA ILE A 28 7.42 -4.40 -2.51
C ILE A 28 8.42 -4.04 -1.41
N PRO A 29 9.45 -3.23 -1.70
CA PRO A 29 10.31 -2.68 -0.65
C PRO A 29 9.53 -1.62 0.14
N VAL A 30 9.60 -1.70 1.47
CA VAL A 30 8.73 -0.93 2.38
C VAL A 30 9.48 -0.03 3.36
N LEU A 31 10.80 -0.23 3.43
CA LEU A 31 11.70 0.43 4.39
C LEU A 31 13.15 0.31 3.87
N LEU A 32 13.99 1.30 4.17
CA LEU A 32 15.44 1.20 3.98
C LEU A 32 16.10 0.45 5.14
N SER A 33 17.18 -0.29 4.87
CA SER A 33 17.92 -1.03 5.92
C SER A 33 18.44 -0.11 7.04
N GLY A 34 18.79 1.14 6.74
CA GLY A 34 19.25 2.12 7.74
C GLY A 34 18.14 2.74 8.59
N GLU A 35 16.87 2.46 8.28
CA GLU A 35 15.72 2.88 9.11
C GLU A 35 15.29 1.79 10.11
N LEU A 36 15.96 0.64 10.10
CA LEU A 36 15.87 -0.37 11.15
C LEU A 36 16.65 0.10 12.39
N PRO A 37 16.20 -0.20 13.62
CA PRO A 37 16.85 0.30 14.82
C PRO A 37 18.23 -0.33 15.00
N GLU A 38 18.28 -1.58 15.45
CA GLU A 38 19.51 -2.33 15.68
C GLU A 38 19.37 -3.74 15.08
N PRO A 39 20.48 -4.39 14.69
CA PRO A 39 20.46 -5.79 14.29
C PRO A 39 19.79 -6.64 15.38
N ASP A 40 18.85 -7.51 14.97
CA ASP A 40 18.05 -8.34 15.88
C ASP A 40 17.23 -7.57 16.94
N GLY A 41 17.00 -6.27 16.74
CA GLY A 41 16.18 -5.41 17.60
C GLY A 41 14.67 -5.56 17.39
N GLU A 42 13.89 -4.68 18.03
CA GLU A 42 12.42 -4.74 17.95
C GLU A 42 11.88 -4.57 16.51
N PRO A 43 10.90 -5.38 16.09
CA PRO A 43 10.28 -5.24 14.77
C PRO A 43 9.62 -3.87 14.58
N LYS A 44 9.94 -3.20 13.47
CA LYS A 44 9.32 -1.93 13.11
C LYS A 44 7.95 -2.14 12.47
N LYS A 45 6.91 -1.61 13.10
CA LYS A 45 5.55 -1.64 12.55
C LYS A 45 5.45 -0.67 11.36
N ILE A 46 4.96 -1.18 10.24
CA ILE A 46 4.74 -0.42 9.00
C ILE A 46 3.28 -0.57 8.55
N VAL A 47 2.77 0.44 7.83
CA VAL A 47 1.46 0.40 7.20
C VAL A 47 1.67 0.38 5.69
N LEU A 48 1.07 -0.61 5.02
CA LEU A 48 1.13 -0.74 3.57
C LEU A 48 -0.21 -0.39 2.93
N GLY A 49 -0.15 0.37 1.84
CA GLY A 49 -1.32 0.93 1.19
C GLY A 49 -1.85 2.18 1.91
N ARG A 50 -3.06 2.61 1.54
CA ARG A 50 -3.65 3.83 2.10
C ARG A 50 -4.10 3.61 3.56
N PRO A 51 -3.69 4.46 4.52
CA PRO A 51 -4.55 4.74 5.66
C PRO A 51 -5.78 5.50 5.14
N ARG A 52 -6.99 5.22 5.67
CA ARG A 52 -8.13 6.10 5.45
C ARG A 52 -7.80 7.44 6.10
N ILE A 53 -7.34 8.41 5.32
CA ILE A 53 -7.53 9.82 5.68
C ILE A 53 -9.06 9.96 5.59
N ALA A 54 -9.74 10.04 6.73
CA ALA A 54 -11.12 10.49 6.73
C ALA A 54 -11.12 11.82 5.98
N ALA A 55 -11.94 11.96 4.94
CA ALA A 55 -12.09 13.22 4.25
C ALA A 55 -12.34 14.27 5.34
N ALA A 56 -11.48 15.29 5.41
CA ALA A 56 -11.82 16.49 6.14
C ALA A 56 -13.15 16.96 5.56
N GLU A 57 -14.15 17.07 6.43
CA GLU A 57 -15.41 17.75 6.13
C GLU A 57 -15.15 19.18 5.65
#